data_AF-A0A383BEK6-F1
#
_entry.id   AF-A0A383BEK6-F1
#
_cell.length_a   1.000
_cell.length_b   1.000
_cell.length_c   1.000
_cell.angle_alpha   90.00
_cell.angle_beta   90.00
_cell.angle_gamma   90.00
#
_symmetry.space_group_name_H-M   'P 1'
#
loop_
_entity.id
_entity.type
_entity.pdbx_description
1 polymer ?
#
loop_
_entity_poly.entity_id
_entity_poly.type
_entity_poly.pdbx_seq_one_letter_code
_entity_poly.pdbx_strand_id
1 'polypeptide(L)'
;PERLMSIKSFLFRYVLLTLLLMPLSGDDKKSSVEIQRDIDSRNVELQSLRNEIKNIEEKLIRKNKEAISNTEILINLGNKISLTEKLIRSLHREEQHISNIIHNTQTQIVEKENQWKKLKRQLTQRLQYLYIHGRPGLLKTVLSSEDWNSAIYRIKYLNILAKHEKKLRKNMKETLVLLEKEKAKRLIDLNRKSVLLSEKKNENIRLEKDKKEHKEVLSFIKEAKHKLELNRTQKNQMIMEMEQLI
;
A
#
# COMPACT_ATOMS: atom_id res chain seq x y z
N PRO A 1 11.89 -110.99 -32.88
CA PRO A 1 12.77 -110.17 -33.75
C PRO A 1 12.40 -108.67 -33.75
N GLU A 2 12.16 -108.10 -32.57
CA GLU A 2 11.79 -106.68 -32.35
C GLU A 2 12.67 -106.06 -31.24
N ARG A 3 13.96 -106.37 -31.23
CA ARG A 3 14.93 -105.87 -30.24
C ARG A 3 16.14 -105.16 -30.87
N LEU A 4 15.97 -104.55 -32.04
CA LEU A 4 16.99 -103.70 -32.67
C LEU A 4 16.53 -102.27 -32.98
N MET A 5 15.26 -101.93 -32.73
CA MET A 5 14.69 -100.62 -33.07
C MET A 5 14.54 -99.64 -31.88
N SER A 6 14.99 -100.03 -30.67
CA SER A 6 14.94 -99.17 -29.47
C SER A 6 16.27 -98.44 -29.17
N ILE A 7 17.39 -98.94 -29.69
CA ILE A 7 18.72 -98.36 -29.37
C ILE A 7 19.06 -97.16 -30.27
N LYS A 8 18.55 -97.11 -31.51
CA LYS A 8 18.77 -95.97 -32.43
C LYS A 8 17.94 -94.72 -32.07
N SER A 9 16.84 -94.87 -31.34
CA SER A 9 16.00 -93.75 -30.87
C SER A 9 16.59 -93.03 -29.64
N PHE A 10 17.30 -93.77 -28.77
CA PHE A 10 17.97 -93.17 -27.60
C PHE A 10 19.25 -92.42 -27.96
N LEU A 11 20.02 -92.90 -28.93
CA LEU A 11 21.27 -92.25 -29.35
C LEU A 11 21.04 -90.91 -30.09
N PHE A 12 19.97 -90.80 -30.89
CA PHE A 12 19.64 -89.54 -31.57
C PHE A 12 19.13 -88.47 -30.59
N ARG A 13 18.42 -88.87 -29.53
CA ARG A 13 17.94 -87.96 -28.48
C ARG A 13 19.04 -87.42 -27.59
N TYR A 14 20.12 -88.20 -27.39
CA TYR A 14 21.30 -87.76 -26.62
C TYR A 14 22.17 -86.77 -27.40
N VAL A 15 22.28 -86.93 -28.73
CA VAL A 15 23.01 -85.98 -29.60
C VAL A 15 22.27 -84.65 -29.73
N LEU A 16 20.94 -84.63 -29.62
CA LEU A 16 20.17 -83.39 -29.62
C LEU A 16 20.23 -82.63 -28.27
N LEU A 17 20.48 -83.33 -27.16
CA LEU A 17 20.54 -82.70 -25.83
C LEU A 17 21.91 -82.05 -25.53
N THR A 18 22.97 -82.47 -26.21
CA THR A 18 24.32 -81.90 -26.03
C THR A 18 24.61 -80.71 -26.95
N LEU A 19 23.73 -80.41 -27.92
CA LEU A 19 23.86 -79.23 -28.79
C LEU A 19 23.23 -77.94 -28.20
N LEU A 20 22.50 -78.04 -27.08
CA LEU A 20 21.91 -76.89 -26.35
C LEU A 20 22.76 -76.44 -25.16
N LEU A 21 24.06 -76.76 -25.16
CA LEU A 21 25.00 -76.38 -24.10
C LEU A 21 26.34 -75.91 -24.66
N MET A 22 26.32 -75.31 -25.86
CA MET A 22 27.38 -74.39 -26.27
C MET A 22 27.12 -73.05 -25.60
N PRO A 23 27.93 -72.62 -24.60
CA PRO A 23 27.98 -71.22 -24.27
C PRO A 23 28.63 -70.52 -25.46
N LEU A 24 27.83 -69.72 -26.16
CA LEU A 24 28.31 -68.66 -27.04
C LEU A 24 29.10 -67.69 -26.17
N SER A 25 30.38 -67.99 -25.93
CA SER A 25 31.28 -67.18 -25.13
C SER A 25 31.78 -66.02 -25.99
N GLY A 26 30.92 -65.04 -26.18
CA GLY A 26 31.28 -63.66 -26.52
C GLY A 26 31.10 -62.81 -25.27
N ASP A 27 31.75 -63.20 -24.18
CA ASP A 27 31.78 -62.43 -22.94
C ASP A 27 33.08 -61.62 -23.02
N ASP A 28 32.98 -60.35 -23.42
CA ASP A 28 34.06 -59.37 -23.32
C ASP A 28 34.40 -59.19 -21.82
N LYS A 29 35.14 -60.15 -21.26
CA LYS A 29 35.69 -60.06 -19.92
C LYS A 29 36.80 -59.02 -19.97
N LYS A 30 36.43 -57.77 -19.68
CA LYS A 30 37.37 -56.69 -19.38
C LYS A 30 38.48 -57.24 -18.51
N SER A 31 39.73 -57.01 -18.90
CA SER A 31 40.90 -57.44 -18.13
C SER A 31 40.83 -56.86 -16.72
N SER A 32 41.34 -57.58 -15.70
CA SER A 32 41.43 -57.06 -14.33
C SER A 32 42.12 -55.69 -14.25
N VAL A 33 43.05 -55.41 -15.17
CA VAL A 33 43.71 -54.10 -15.31
C VAL A 33 42.76 -53.03 -15.84
N GLU A 34 41.84 -53.38 -16.73
CA GLU A 34 40.84 -52.48 -17.30
C GLU A 34 39.71 -52.18 -16.31
N ILE A 35 39.31 -53.17 -15.50
CA ILE A 35 38.38 -52.98 -14.37
C ILE A 35 39.01 -52.05 -13.32
N GLN A 36 40.28 -52.27 -12.95
CA GLN A 36 40.96 -51.41 -11.99
C GLN A 36 41.11 -49.97 -12.49
N ARG A 37 41.42 -49.78 -13.78
CA ARG A 37 41.45 -48.43 -14.37
C ARG A 37 40.08 -47.74 -14.38
N ASP A 38 39.00 -48.48 -14.62
CA ASP A 38 37.63 -47.93 -14.56
C ASP A 38 37.27 -47.51 -13.13
N ILE A 39 37.61 -48.34 -12.14
CA ILE A 39 37.45 -48.02 -10.71
C ILE A 39 38.27 -46.77 -10.33
N ASP A 40 39.54 -46.71 -10.73
CA ASP A 40 40.42 -45.57 -10.43
C ASP A 40 39.92 -44.28 -11.10
N SER A 41 39.43 -44.36 -12.34
CA SER A 41 38.83 -43.23 -13.07
C SER A 41 37.57 -42.72 -12.37
N ARG A 42 36.68 -43.62 -11.96
CA ARG A 42 35.45 -43.26 -11.23
C ARG A 42 35.74 -42.69 -9.85
N ASN A 43 36.78 -43.19 -9.17
CA ASN A 43 37.23 -42.62 -7.90
C ASN A 43 37.75 -41.19 -8.07
N VAL A 44 38.49 -40.90 -9.14
CA VAL A 44 38.92 -39.53 -9.48
C VAL A 44 37.72 -38.63 -9.74
N GLU A 45 36.72 -39.13 -10.47
CA GLU A 45 35.47 -38.39 -10.76
C GLU A 45 34.65 -38.13 -9.49
N LEU A 46 34.47 -39.14 -8.63
CA LEU A 46 33.86 -39.00 -7.30
C LEU A 46 34.59 -37.97 -6.44
N GLN A 47 35.92 -37.95 -6.48
CA GLN A 47 36.72 -36.99 -5.73
C GLN A 47 36.56 -35.56 -6.27
N SER A 48 36.45 -35.40 -7.58
CA SER A 48 36.08 -34.13 -8.22
C SER A 48 34.69 -33.65 -7.78
N LEU A 49 33.69 -34.54 -7.81
CA LEU A 49 32.33 -34.23 -7.36
C LEU A 49 32.27 -33.85 -5.87
N ARG A 50 33.03 -34.54 -5.01
CA ARG A 50 33.15 -34.20 -3.58
C ARG A 50 33.75 -32.80 -3.38
N ASN A 51 34.76 -32.44 -4.16
CA ASN A 51 35.35 -31.10 -4.14
C ASN A 51 34.38 -30.02 -4.65
N GLU A 52 33.60 -30.32 -5.70
CA GLU A 52 32.54 -29.45 -6.19
C GLU A 52 31.46 -29.22 -5.14
N ILE A 53 31.02 -30.26 -4.43
CA ILE A 53 30.06 -30.17 -3.33
C ILE A 53 30.61 -29.27 -2.22
N LYS A 54 31.86 -29.46 -1.80
CA LYS A 54 32.47 -28.61 -0.77
C LYS A 54 32.47 -27.13 -1.16
N ASN A 55 32.80 -26.82 -2.42
CA ASN A 55 32.72 -25.44 -2.93
C ASN A 55 31.27 -24.93 -2.99
N ILE A 56 30.30 -25.78 -3.33
CA ILE A 56 28.88 -25.46 -3.29
C ILE A 56 28.44 -25.19 -1.83
N GLU A 57 28.87 -25.98 -0.86
CA GLU A 57 28.57 -25.79 0.57
C GLU A 57 29.14 -24.47 1.10
N GLU A 58 30.39 -24.16 0.79
CA GLU A 58 31.00 -22.87 1.14
C GLU A 58 30.24 -21.70 0.49
N LYS A 59 29.87 -21.82 -0.79
CA LYS A 59 29.00 -20.85 -1.47
C LYS A 59 27.63 -20.75 -0.80
N LEU A 60 27.06 -21.86 -0.34
CA LEU A 60 25.75 -21.93 0.32
C LEU A 60 25.79 -21.24 1.68
N ILE A 61 26.87 -21.42 2.46
CA ILE A 61 27.07 -20.69 3.73
C ILE A 61 27.14 -19.17 3.48
N ARG A 62 27.90 -18.72 2.47
CA ARG A 62 27.96 -17.29 2.11
C ARG A 62 26.61 -16.77 1.65
N LYS A 63 25.92 -17.50 0.77
CA LYS A 63 24.58 -17.15 0.29
C LYS A 63 23.53 -17.18 1.40
N ASN A 64 23.69 -18.02 2.42
CA ASN A 64 22.83 -18.04 3.59
C ASN A 64 23.04 -16.80 4.47
N LYS A 65 24.28 -16.32 4.65
CA LYS A 65 24.54 -15.03 5.31
C LYS A 65 23.95 -13.84 4.53
N GLU A 66 24.08 -13.84 3.20
CA GLU A 66 23.39 -12.86 2.34
C GLU A 66 21.86 -12.97 2.48
N ALA A 67 21.32 -14.18 2.56
CA ALA A 67 19.89 -14.41 2.77
C ALA A 67 19.40 -13.86 4.12
N ILE A 68 20.18 -14.00 5.20
CA ILE A 68 19.87 -13.40 6.51
C ILE A 68 19.79 -11.87 6.39
N SER A 69 20.78 -11.24 5.75
CA SER A 69 20.76 -9.78 5.50
C SER A 69 19.56 -9.36 4.63
N ASN A 70 19.24 -10.13 3.59
CA ASN A 70 18.08 -9.87 2.73
C ASN A 70 16.74 -10.07 3.46
N THR A 71 16.65 -11.01 4.41
CA THR A 71 15.46 -11.17 5.25
C THR A 71 15.30 -10.01 6.22
N GLU A 72 16.39 -9.45 6.75
CA GLU A 72 16.34 -8.24 7.58
C GLU A 72 15.87 -7.02 6.75
N ILE A 73 16.36 -6.86 5.52
CA ILE A 73 15.87 -5.84 4.58
C ILE A 73 14.36 -6.03 4.34
N LEU A 74 13.89 -7.26 4.14
CA LEU A 74 12.47 -7.55 3.94
C LEU A 74 11.62 -7.17 5.16
N ILE A 75 12.08 -7.51 6.37
CA ILE A 75 11.41 -7.14 7.63
C ILE A 75 11.35 -5.62 7.76
N ASN A 76 12.45 -4.93 7.50
CA ASN A 76 12.52 -3.47 7.56
C ASN A 76 11.60 -2.80 6.53
N LEU A 77 11.56 -3.31 5.29
CA LEU A 77 10.63 -2.85 4.26
C LEU A 77 9.17 -3.12 4.66
N GLY A 78 8.85 -4.29 5.22
CA GLY A 78 7.52 -4.62 5.71
C GLY A 78 7.07 -3.67 6.84
N ASN A 79 7.97 -3.38 7.78
CA ASN A 79 7.74 -2.42 8.85
C ASN A 79 7.50 -1.01 8.29
N LYS A 80 8.34 -0.57 7.35
CA LYS A 80 8.20 0.71 6.65
C LYS A 80 6.85 0.82 5.95
N ILE A 81 6.45 -0.18 5.17
CA ILE A 81 5.13 -0.26 4.50
C ILE A 81 4.00 -0.11 5.53
N SER A 82 4.05 -0.86 6.63
CA SER A 82 3.02 -0.82 7.68
C SER A 82 2.90 0.57 8.32
N LEU A 83 4.04 1.22 8.59
CA LEU A 83 4.09 2.58 9.13
C LEU A 83 3.54 3.61 8.13
N THR A 84 3.92 3.51 6.85
CA THR A 84 3.41 4.40 5.79
C THR A 84 1.89 4.23 5.61
N GLU A 85 1.36 3.01 5.65
CA GLU A 85 -0.09 2.77 5.61
C GLU A 85 -0.81 3.36 6.85
N LYS A 86 -0.21 3.26 8.04
CA LYS A 86 -0.74 3.92 9.25
C LYS A 86 -0.75 5.45 9.09
N LEU A 87 0.32 6.03 8.53
CA LEU A 87 0.40 7.46 8.25
C LEU A 87 -0.69 7.89 7.26
N ILE A 88 -0.86 7.18 6.15
CA ILE A 88 -1.92 7.47 5.16
C ILE A 88 -3.32 7.40 5.79
N ARG A 89 -3.58 6.40 6.64
CA ARG A 89 -4.85 6.31 7.40
C ARG A 89 -5.04 7.50 8.33
N SER A 90 -3.98 7.96 9.00
CA SER A 90 -4.01 9.14 9.87
C SER A 90 -4.31 10.42 9.06
N LEU A 91 -3.59 10.64 7.97
CA LEU A 91 -3.80 11.75 7.04
C LEU A 91 -5.24 11.77 6.49
N HIS A 92 -5.81 10.60 6.20
CA HIS A 92 -7.19 10.50 5.74
C HIS A 92 -8.21 10.91 6.82
N ARG A 93 -7.99 10.51 8.08
CA ARG A 93 -8.85 10.95 9.20
C ARG A 93 -8.79 12.47 9.39
N GLU A 94 -7.59 13.04 9.31
CA GLU A 94 -7.40 14.49 9.41
C GLU A 94 -8.07 15.23 8.24
N GLU A 95 -7.96 14.71 7.02
CA GLU A 95 -8.64 15.23 5.83
C GLU A 95 -10.18 15.25 6.02
N GLN A 96 -10.76 14.18 6.56
CA GLN A 96 -12.19 14.10 6.87
C GLN A 96 -12.57 15.11 7.95
N HIS A 97 -11.77 15.22 9.01
CA HIS A 97 -11.99 16.18 10.09
C HIS A 97 -12.03 17.62 9.57
N ILE A 98 -11.02 18.02 8.78
CA ILE A 98 -10.96 19.36 8.17
C ILE A 98 -12.10 19.58 7.18
N SER A 99 -12.49 18.55 6.42
CA SER A 99 -13.64 18.63 5.51
C SER A 99 -14.94 18.95 6.26
N ASN A 100 -15.15 18.33 7.43
CA ASN A 100 -16.29 18.62 8.30
C ASN A 100 -16.22 20.05 8.86
N ILE A 101 -15.04 20.52 9.28
CA ILE A 101 -14.84 21.91 9.73
C ILE A 101 -15.17 22.90 8.62
N ILE A 102 -14.71 22.65 7.39
CA ILE A 102 -14.99 23.50 6.23
C ILE A 102 -16.49 23.54 5.94
N HIS A 103 -17.17 22.39 5.99
CA HIS A 103 -18.61 22.31 5.78
C HIS A 103 -19.37 23.12 6.85
N ASN A 104 -19.06 22.92 8.12
CA ASN A 104 -19.69 23.66 9.21
C ASN A 104 -19.42 25.17 9.12
N THR A 105 -18.19 25.57 8.78
CA THR A 105 -17.82 26.97 8.56
C THR A 105 -18.59 27.56 7.38
N GLN A 106 -18.80 26.80 6.31
CA GLN A 106 -19.62 27.24 5.16
C GLN A 106 -21.08 27.50 5.58
N THR A 107 -21.66 26.62 6.39
CA THR A 107 -23.02 26.81 6.91
C THR A 107 -23.12 28.09 7.75
N GLN A 108 -22.15 28.32 8.65
CA GLN A 108 -22.09 29.54 9.46
C GLN A 108 -21.95 30.81 8.61
N ILE A 109 -21.11 30.78 7.57
CA ILE A 109 -20.96 31.87 6.61
C ILE A 109 -22.31 32.19 5.94
N VAL A 110 -23.03 31.18 5.46
CA VAL A 110 -24.34 31.37 4.79
C VAL A 110 -25.36 31.97 5.76
N GLU A 111 -25.42 31.49 6.99
CA GLU A 111 -26.30 32.05 8.03
C GLU A 111 -26.00 33.53 8.30
N LYS A 112 -24.72 33.88 8.46
CA LYS A 112 -24.30 35.27 8.71
C LYS A 112 -24.50 36.17 7.50
N GLU A 113 -24.31 35.67 6.28
CA GLU A 113 -24.63 36.40 5.06
C GLU A 113 -26.12 36.73 4.98
N ASN A 114 -26.98 35.76 5.32
CA ASN A 114 -28.42 35.97 5.36
C ASN A 114 -28.82 36.98 6.43
N GLN A 115 -28.23 36.90 7.63
CA GLN A 115 -28.42 37.89 8.69
C GLN A 115 -27.98 39.29 8.24
N TRP A 116 -26.78 39.41 7.67
CA TRP A 116 -26.26 40.68 7.17
C TRP A 116 -27.13 41.27 6.07
N LYS A 117 -27.58 40.46 5.10
CA LYS A 117 -28.53 40.88 4.05
C LYS A 117 -29.83 41.40 4.64
N LYS A 118 -30.37 40.74 5.67
CA LYS A 118 -31.58 41.18 6.38
C LYS A 118 -31.37 42.56 7.04
N LEU A 119 -30.26 42.73 7.77
CA LEU A 119 -29.91 44.00 8.43
C LEU A 119 -29.70 45.13 7.40
N LYS A 120 -28.98 44.85 6.31
CA LYS A 120 -28.76 45.78 5.20
C LYS A 120 -30.09 46.23 4.59
N ARG A 121 -31.02 45.30 4.35
CA ARG A 121 -32.34 45.62 3.81
C ARG A 121 -33.13 46.54 4.74
N GLN A 122 -33.15 46.25 6.05
CA GLN A 122 -33.85 47.09 7.04
C GLN A 122 -33.29 48.52 7.07
N LEU A 123 -31.96 48.68 7.04
CA LEU A 123 -31.33 50.00 6.99
C LEU A 123 -31.58 50.71 5.65
N THR A 124 -31.59 49.97 4.54
CA THR A 124 -31.86 50.54 3.21
C THR A 124 -33.29 51.06 3.11
N GLN A 125 -34.28 50.29 3.58
CA GLN A 125 -35.68 50.73 3.66
C GLN A 125 -35.83 51.99 4.51
N ARG A 126 -35.12 52.05 5.65
CA ARG A 126 -35.12 53.23 6.52
C ARG A 126 -34.52 54.45 5.84
N LEU A 127 -33.40 54.29 5.13
CA LEU A 127 -32.77 55.37 4.37
C LEU A 127 -33.67 55.88 3.25
N GLN A 128 -34.33 54.99 2.51
CA GLN A 128 -35.31 55.36 1.48
C GLN A 128 -36.47 56.17 2.07
N TYR A 129 -37.05 55.72 3.18
CA TYR A 129 -38.10 56.47 3.88
C TYR A 129 -37.63 57.87 4.30
N LEU A 130 -36.42 57.98 4.88
CA LEU A 130 -35.85 59.25 5.31
C LEU A 130 -35.55 60.19 4.14
N TYR A 131 -35.18 59.65 2.99
CA TYR A 131 -34.97 60.42 1.76
C TYR A 131 -36.28 61.00 1.24
N ILE A 132 -37.36 60.20 1.20
CA ILE A 132 -38.66 60.61 0.67
C ILE A 132 -39.37 61.59 1.61
N HIS A 133 -39.40 61.30 2.91
CA HIS A 133 -40.22 62.05 3.89
C HIS A 133 -39.40 63.06 4.72
N GLY A 134 -38.08 63.06 4.57
CA GLY A 134 -37.17 63.83 5.41
C GLY A 134 -37.02 63.25 6.82
N ARG A 135 -36.06 63.79 7.57
CA ARG A 135 -35.87 63.44 8.98
C ARG A 135 -36.77 64.33 9.86
N PRO A 136 -37.72 63.78 10.63
CA PRO A 136 -38.42 64.57 11.63
C PRO A 136 -37.42 65.04 12.68
N GLY A 137 -37.15 66.35 12.70
CA GLY A 137 -36.31 66.98 13.71
C GLY A 137 -37.07 67.07 15.04
N LEU A 138 -36.35 66.91 16.15
CA LEU A 138 -36.91 66.99 17.51
C LEU A 138 -37.73 68.27 17.72
N LEU A 139 -37.21 69.42 17.29
CA LEU A 139 -37.90 70.72 17.37
C LEU A 139 -39.18 70.75 16.51
N LYS A 140 -39.12 70.24 15.28
CA LYS A 140 -40.31 70.14 14.40
C LYS A 140 -41.37 69.24 15.03
N THR A 141 -40.97 68.12 15.64
CA THR A 141 -41.90 67.20 16.29
C THR A 141 -42.56 67.80 17.54
N VAL A 142 -41.83 68.60 18.31
CA VAL A 142 -42.37 69.29 19.50
C VAL A 142 -43.31 70.43 19.08
N LEU A 143 -42.88 71.28 18.16
CA LEU A 143 -43.63 72.46 17.71
C LEU A 143 -44.87 72.11 16.86
N SER A 144 -44.92 70.92 16.26
CA SER A 144 -46.08 70.43 15.48
C SER A 144 -46.98 69.46 16.26
N SER A 145 -46.92 69.46 17.59
CA SER A 145 -47.80 68.66 18.44
C SER A 145 -49.04 69.45 18.86
N GLU A 146 -50.20 68.78 18.85
CA GLU A 146 -51.49 69.36 19.22
C GLU A 146 -51.57 69.65 20.74
N ASP A 147 -50.86 68.86 21.56
CA ASP A 147 -50.80 69.02 23.01
C ASP A 147 -49.46 68.56 23.61
N TRP A 148 -49.19 68.96 24.86
CA TRP A 148 -47.96 68.64 25.58
C TRP A 148 -47.73 67.14 25.80
N ASN A 149 -48.78 66.36 26.05
CA ASN A 149 -48.65 64.91 26.23
C ASN A 149 -48.27 64.25 24.90
N SER A 150 -48.91 64.63 23.80
CA SER A 150 -48.56 64.17 22.44
C SER A 150 -47.10 64.48 22.09
N ALA A 151 -46.60 65.67 22.44
CA ALA A 151 -45.19 66.02 22.24
C ALA A 151 -44.24 65.11 23.03
N ILE A 152 -44.54 64.85 24.32
CA ILE A 152 -43.75 63.96 25.19
C ILE A 152 -43.71 62.53 24.62
N TYR A 153 -44.85 61.98 24.18
CA TYR A 153 -44.90 60.65 23.57
C TYR A 153 -44.10 60.57 22.27
N ARG A 154 -44.21 61.56 21.39
CA ARG A 154 -43.46 61.60 20.12
C ARG A 154 -41.95 61.71 20.38
N ILE A 155 -41.50 62.50 21.36
CA ILE A 155 -40.08 62.54 21.77
C ILE A 155 -39.61 61.17 22.27
N LYS A 156 -40.39 60.53 23.14
CA LYS A 156 -40.07 59.18 23.66
C LYS A 156 -39.92 58.17 22.54
N TYR A 157 -40.83 58.21 21.55
CA TYR A 157 -40.77 57.37 20.37
C TYR A 157 -39.50 57.62 19.53
N LEU A 158 -39.17 58.88 19.25
CA LEU A 158 -37.94 59.24 18.51
C LEU A 158 -36.68 58.73 19.21
N ASN A 159 -36.63 58.79 20.55
CA ASN A 159 -35.51 58.26 21.33
C ASN A 159 -35.40 56.73 21.20
N ILE A 160 -36.52 56.01 21.36
CA ILE A 160 -36.56 54.55 21.18
C ILE A 160 -36.09 54.16 19.77
N LEU A 161 -36.58 54.87 18.75
CA LEU A 161 -36.19 54.67 17.37
C LEU A 161 -34.68 54.90 17.14
N ALA A 162 -34.13 56.00 17.65
CA ALA A 162 -32.71 56.30 17.54
C ALA A 162 -31.84 55.23 18.22
N LYS A 163 -32.26 54.74 19.40
CA LYS A 163 -31.59 53.64 20.11
C LYS A 163 -31.64 52.33 19.31
N HIS A 164 -32.78 52.02 18.72
CA HIS A 164 -32.95 50.85 17.86
C HIS A 164 -32.06 50.92 16.61
N GLU A 165 -32.05 52.05 15.90
CA GLU A 165 -31.18 52.25 14.74
C GLU A 165 -29.68 52.15 15.08
N LYS A 166 -29.27 52.72 16.23
CA LYS A 166 -27.89 52.59 16.72
C LYS A 166 -27.53 51.12 16.95
N LYS A 167 -28.42 50.35 17.58
CA LYS A 167 -28.25 48.90 17.78
C LYS A 167 -28.17 48.15 16.45
N LEU A 168 -29.02 48.50 15.49
CA LEU A 168 -29.05 47.86 14.16
C LEU A 168 -27.73 48.07 13.40
N ARG A 169 -27.20 49.31 13.40
CA ARG A 169 -25.90 49.63 12.79
C ARG A 169 -24.75 48.90 13.48
N LYS A 170 -24.76 48.86 14.82
CA LYS A 170 -23.76 48.11 15.60
C LYS A 170 -23.77 46.63 15.22
N ASN A 171 -24.95 46.00 15.27
CA ASN A 171 -25.11 44.60 14.92
C ASN A 171 -24.65 44.33 13.47
N MET A 172 -25.01 45.19 12.50
CA MET A 172 -24.58 45.02 11.11
C MET A 172 -23.05 45.04 10.98
N LYS A 173 -22.37 45.98 11.65
CA LYS A 173 -20.92 46.08 11.65
C LYS A 173 -20.27 44.85 12.29
N GLU A 174 -20.79 44.40 13.43
CA GLU A 174 -20.31 43.21 14.12
C GLU A 174 -20.51 41.93 13.28
N THR A 175 -21.69 41.75 12.67
CA THR A 175 -21.96 40.63 11.76
C THR A 175 -21.02 40.63 10.56
N LEU A 176 -20.71 41.79 9.98
CA LEU A 176 -19.78 41.90 8.85
C LEU A 176 -18.35 41.47 9.25
N VAL A 177 -17.84 41.97 10.38
CA VAL A 177 -16.51 41.60 10.88
C VAL A 177 -16.41 40.10 11.17
N LEU A 178 -17.45 39.52 11.79
CA LEU A 178 -17.50 38.08 12.05
C LEU A 178 -17.53 37.26 10.75
N LEU A 179 -18.30 37.71 9.77
CA LEU A 179 -18.40 37.07 8.46
C LEU A 179 -17.04 37.07 7.73
N GLU A 180 -16.33 38.20 7.72
CA GLU A 180 -15.00 38.31 7.13
C GLU A 180 -13.99 37.38 7.82
N LYS A 181 -14.05 37.29 9.15
CA LYS A 181 -13.22 36.38 9.94
C LYS A 181 -13.48 34.91 9.60
N GLU A 182 -14.75 34.51 9.44
CA GLU A 182 -15.10 33.14 9.05
C GLU A 182 -14.67 32.81 7.63
N LYS A 183 -14.80 33.75 6.69
CA LYS A 183 -14.29 33.58 5.31
C LYS A 183 -12.78 33.41 5.28
N ALA A 184 -12.04 34.19 6.05
CA ALA A 184 -10.59 34.06 6.18
C ALA A 184 -10.20 32.70 6.80
N LYS A 185 -10.88 32.28 7.87
CA LYS A 185 -10.67 30.96 8.49
C LYS A 185 -10.90 29.82 7.48
N ARG A 186 -12.00 29.89 6.71
CA ARG A 186 -12.30 28.90 5.68
C ARG A 186 -11.20 28.79 4.62
N LEU A 187 -10.60 29.91 4.21
CA LEU A 187 -9.48 29.91 3.27
C LEU A 187 -8.25 29.19 3.83
N ILE A 188 -7.95 29.42 5.11
CA ILE A 188 -6.86 28.73 5.82
C ILE A 188 -7.12 27.21 5.86
N ASP A 189 -8.33 26.80 6.21
CA ASP A 189 -8.70 25.38 6.30
C ASP A 189 -8.70 24.70 4.93
N LEU A 190 -9.10 25.40 3.85
CA LEU A 190 -8.96 24.91 2.48
C LEU A 190 -7.50 24.71 2.08
N ASN A 191 -6.62 25.65 2.44
CA ASN A 191 -5.19 25.51 2.17
C ASN A 191 -4.59 24.32 2.92
N ARG A 192 -4.94 24.14 4.21
CA ARG A 192 -4.54 22.97 5.00
C ARG A 192 -4.99 21.66 4.35
N LYS A 193 -6.25 21.60 3.88
CA LYS A 193 -6.75 20.43 3.15
C LYS A 193 -5.94 20.15 1.88
N SER A 194 -5.58 21.19 1.12
CA SER A 194 -4.75 21.03 -0.08
C SER A 194 -3.37 20.45 0.24
N VAL A 195 -2.72 20.93 1.30
CA VAL A 195 -1.42 20.40 1.75
C VAL A 195 -1.52 18.93 2.11
N LEU A 196 -2.54 18.55 2.90
CA LEU A 196 -2.77 17.14 3.29
C LEU A 196 -3.02 16.22 2.09
N LEU A 197 -3.76 16.70 1.08
CA LEU A 197 -3.99 15.92 -0.14
C LEU A 197 -2.68 15.69 -0.91
N SER A 198 -1.81 16.70 -0.98
CA SER A 198 -0.49 16.57 -1.59
C SER A 198 0.39 15.60 -0.82
N GLU A 199 0.41 15.70 0.51
CA GLU A 199 1.17 14.79 1.39
C GLU A 199 0.69 13.34 1.22
N LYS A 200 -0.63 13.11 1.28
CA LYS A 200 -1.24 11.78 1.07
C LYS A 200 -0.88 11.20 -0.29
N LYS A 201 -0.86 12.02 -1.35
CA LYS A 201 -0.44 11.59 -2.69
C LYS A 201 1.03 11.16 -2.71
N ASN A 202 1.91 11.93 -2.10
CA ASN A 202 3.34 11.63 -2.03
C ASN A 202 3.60 10.34 -1.23
N GLU A 203 2.93 10.17 -0.10
CA GLU A 203 3.05 8.96 0.71
C GLU A 203 2.49 7.72 0.01
N ASN A 204 1.41 7.85 -0.77
CA ASN A 204 0.93 6.75 -1.62
C ASN A 204 1.96 6.35 -2.69
N ILE A 205 2.61 7.32 -3.35
CA ILE A 205 3.66 7.02 -4.34
C ILE A 205 4.84 6.29 -3.68
N ARG A 206 5.25 6.73 -2.48
CA ARG A 206 6.29 6.05 -1.68
C ARG A 206 5.89 4.64 -1.29
N LEU A 207 4.64 4.46 -0.84
CA LEU A 207 4.10 3.16 -0.47
C LEU A 207 4.13 2.17 -1.63
N GLU A 208 3.71 2.58 -2.83
CA GLU A 208 3.74 1.72 -4.01
C GLU A 208 5.16 1.35 -4.42
N LYS A 209 6.10 2.30 -4.32
CA LYS A 209 7.52 2.02 -4.54
C LYS A 209 8.04 0.98 -3.54
N ASP A 210 7.78 1.18 -2.26
CA ASP A 210 8.24 0.29 -1.18
C ASP A 210 7.62 -1.11 -1.33
N LYS A 211 6.34 -1.21 -1.71
CA LYS A 211 5.67 -2.48 -2.01
C LYS A 211 6.29 -3.21 -3.20
N LYS A 212 6.64 -2.48 -4.26
CA LYS A 212 7.32 -3.03 -5.43
C LYS A 212 8.70 -3.57 -5.04
N GLU A 213 9.49 -2.77 -4.33
CA GLU A 213 10.82 -3.16 -3.85
C GLU A 213 10.74 -4.40 -2.94
N HIS A 214 9.81 -4.42 -2.00
CA HIS A 214 9.56 -5.58 -1.13
C HIS A 214 9.22 -6.84 -1.94
N LYS A 215 8.41 -6.72 -3.00
CA LYS A 215 8.08 -7.85 -3.88
C LYS A 215 9.29 -8.35 -4.68
N GLU A 216 10.09 -7.43 -5.21
CA GLU A 216 11.32 -7.73 -5.97
C GLU A 216 12.32 -8.48 -5.07
N VAL A 217 12.62 -7.95 -3.88
CA VAL A 217 13.52 -8.58 -2.90
C VAL A 217 13.00 -9.96 -2.48
N LEU A 218 11.69 -10.10 -2.22
CA LEU A 218 11.09 -11.38 -1.87
C LEU A 218 11.24 -12.42 -3.01
N SER A 219 11.02 -12.01 -4.25
CA SER A 219 11.17 -12.89 -5.42
C SER A 219 12.62 -13.34 -5.60
N PHE A 220 13.57 -12.42 -5.46
CA PHE A 220 15.00 -12.72 -5.53
C PHE A 220 15.43 -13.75 -4.48
N ILE A 221 15.00 -13.58 -3.22
CA ILE A 221 15.29 -14.53 -2.14
C ILE A 221 14.72 -15.92 -2.45
N LYS A 222 13.47 -16.00 -2.94
CA LYS A 222 12.81 -17.27 -3.28
C LYS A 222 13.54 -17.99 -4.42
N GLU A 223 13.88 -17.29 -5.49
CA GLU A 223 14.60 -17.86 -6.63
C GLU A 223 16.01 -18.32 -6.26
N ALA A 224 16.75 -17.51 -5.48
CA ALA A 224 18.07 -17.86 -5.00
C ALA A 224 18.04 -19.13 -4.14
N LYS A 225 17.06 -19.26 -3.24
CA LYS A 225 16.85 -20.46 -2.42
C LYS A 225 16.56 -21.69 -3.30
N HIS A 226 15.61 -21.58 -4.23
CA HIS A 226 15.23 -22.69 -5.11
C HIS A 226 16.39 -23.19 -5.98
N LYS A 227 17.17 -22.28 -6.59
CA LYS A 227 18.35 -22.66 -7.41
C LYS A 227 19.41 -23.40 -6.59
N LEU A 228 19.63 -22.98 -5.34
CA LEU A 228 20.59 -23.62 -4.44
C LEU A 228 20.14 -25.02 -4.02
N GLU A 229 18.85 -25.19 -3.70
CA GLU A 229 18.27 -26.49 -3.37
C GLU A 229 18.33 -27.47 -4.54
N LEU A 230 17.98 -27.02 -5.75
CA LEU A 230 18.03 -27.85 -6.96
C LEU A 230 19.45 -28.31 -7.32
N ASN A 231 20.44 -27.42 -7.24
CA ASN A 231 21.83 -27.77 -7.56
C ASN A 231 22.38 -28.81 -6.57
N ARG A 232 22.04 -28.66 -5.28
CA ARG A 232 22.41 -29.62 -4.24
C ARG A 232 21.77 -31.00 -4.49
N THR A 233 20.49 -31.06 -4.84
CA THR A 233 19.82 -32.35 -5.07
C THR A 233 20.36 -33.07 -6.31
N GLN A 234 20.61 -32.35 -7.41
CA GLN A 234 21.18 -32.91 -8.64
C GLN A 234 22.55 -33.53 -8.41
N LYS A 235 23.45 -32.83 -7.70
CA LYS A 235 24.81 -33.32 -7.43
C LYS A 235 24.83 -34.51 -6.48
N ASN A 236 23.94 -34.55 -5.49
CA ASN A 236 23.78 -35.71 -4.61
C ASN A 236 23.29 -36.95 -5.37
N GLN A 237 22.37 -36.76 -6.32
CA GLN A 237 21.82 -37.85 -7.12
C GLN A 237 22.89 -38.45 -8.06
N MET A 238 23.73 -37.61 -8.67
CA MET A 238 24.87 -38.08 -9.49
C MET A 238 25.87 -38.93 -8.69
N ILE A 239 26.15 -38.58 -7.43
CA ILE A 239 27.02 -39.38 -6.56
C ILE A 239 26.37 -40.72 -6.24
N MET A 240 25.09 -40.74 -5.86
CA MET A 240 24.37 -41.98 -5.58
C MET A 240 24.39 -42.93 -6.78
N GLU A 241 24.19 -42.41 -7.99
CA GLU A 241 24.25 -43.19 -9.22
C GLU A 241 25.66 -43.74 -9.48
N MET A 242 26.72 -42.95 -9.26
CA MET A 242 28.10 -43.42 -9.40
C MET A 242 28.48 -44.46 -8.34
N GLU A 243 28.05 -44.29 -7.09
CA GLU A 243 28.30 -45.23 -5.99
C GLU A 243 27.57 -46.57 -6.18
N GLN A 244 26.45 -46.59 -6.91
CA GLN A 244 25.73 -47.82 -7.26
C GLN A 244 26.39 -48.60 -8.42
N LEU A 245 27.22 -47.94 -9.23
CA LEU A 245 27.86 -48.51 -10.41
C LEU A 245 29.30 -48.99 -10.15
N ILE A 246 29.82 -48.81 -8.93
CA ILE A 246 31.13 -49.25 -8.43
C ILE A 246 30.92 -50.48 -7.55
#